data_AF-T0MF82-F1
#
_entry.id   AF-T0MF82-F1
#
_cell.length_a   1.000
_cell.length_b   1.000
_cell.length_c   1.000
_cell.angle_alpha   90.00
_cell.angle_beta   90.00
_cell.angle_gamma   90.00
#
_symmetry.space_group_name_H-M   'P 1'
#
loop_
_entity.id
_entity.type
_entity.pdbx_description
1 polymer ?
#
loop_
_entity_poly.entity_id
_entity_poly.type
_entity_poly.pdbx_seq_one_letter_code
_entity_poly.pdbx_strand_id
1 'polypeptide(L)'
;MSEYENNSDENDCSSSCEESDSGSDIVVRSHRVMQILRDSDDDDDNNYFSDTEDVPDCENIDVNLTQFTCLPPDTQYNKQTPHVFSELPGPKHTPPGDAKPIDFFNLFFTDTLIKKMVVETNRYVAQFLQNLPNLKPQSRAKLWKPVTIPEMRGFIAVILEMGITKRPTIFSYWMKGSRCIPWFAKMFARNRFQLLLKFFHLVDNKTLAPPGHPEYDPCARFQVLVNHANLVFRQHYIPNQQLSIDESLVGTNAHTVIKQYIPSKKHHQWGVKFWMLCDSLSKYCLGFFCYRGTKSKVDKDEIKEKGLGFVVAEKLLLMGNYLNKGYHLFTDNFYTSVELARSLYQKSTYLTGTIRRNRKLVPKEAKTVPVNEPKYFTNDPVLMCSFRDKKSKNNLVILISTCSDTLNVSVTKKRGNFESIKNKPSMIHQYNQFMGVVDESGKMLYTYLDEQRTLKFWKKVVFAVFGRMVLNAHILYSEKNIGKKMTRLKFITSIIEDLEEKWLLRKK
;
A
#
# COMPACT_ATOMS: atom_id res chain seq x y z
N MET A 1 25.10 53.08 -46.76
CA MET A 1 26.48 52.82 -46.34
C MET A 1 26.37 51.99 -45.08
N SER A 2 26.40 50.66 -45.17
CA SER A 2 27.63 49.82 -45.14
C SER A 2 28.30 49.99 -43.75
N GLU A 3 28.53 49.00 -42.90
CA GLU A 3 28.93 47.59 -43.00
C GLU A 3 28.30 46.82 -41.81
N TYR A 4 28.16 45.49 -41.79
CA TYR A 4 29.22 44.57 -41.42
C TYR A 4 28.95 43.14 -41.91
N GLU A 5 30.08 42.49 -42.19
CA GLU A 5 30.30 41.27 -42.93
C GLU A 5 29.79 39.98 -42.27
N ASN A 6 29.47 39.04 -43.16
CA ASN A 6 29.35 37.61 -42.93
C ASN A 6 30.68 37.00 -42.48
N ASN A 7 30.59 35.97 -41.64
CA ASN A 7 31.36 34.75 -41.84
C ASN A 7 30.46 33.55 -41.56
N SER A 8 30.22 32.78 -42.62
CA SER A 8 29.78 31.40 -42.58
C SER A 8 30.94 30.51 -42.10
N ASP A 9 30.63 29.44 -41.39
CA ASP A 9 30.82 28.11 -41.97
C ASP A 9 30.06 27.05 -41.17
N GLU A 10 29.31 26.27 -41.94
CA GLU A 10 28.51 25.13 -41.56
C GLU A 10 29.37 23.88 -41.33
N ASN A 11 28.70 22.86 -40.79
CA ASN A 11 29.07 21.46 -40.67
C ASN A 11 29.92 21.06 -39.45
N ASP A 12 29.25 20.49 -38.45
CA ASP A 12 29.30 19.03 -38.42
C ASP A 12 28.04 18.38 -37.84
N CYS A 13 27.60 17.35 -38.55
CA CYS A 13 26.35 16.65 -38.39
C CYS A 13 26.52 15.47 -37.42
N SER A 14 25.44 15.18 -36.68
CA SER A 14 25.03 13.87 -36.14
C SER A 14 26.10 12.80 -35.85
N SER A 15 26.30 12.48 -34.56
CA SER A 15 26.42 11.11 -34.03
C SER A 15 27.09 11.15 -32.65
N SER A 16 26.37 10.76 -31.59
CA SER A 16 26.93 9.82 -30.59
C SER A 16 25.98 9.55 -29.41
N CYS A 17 25.37 8.37 -29.50
CA CYS A 17 25.28 7.39 -28.43
C CYS A 17 24.43 7.73 -27.20
N GLU A 18 23.16 7.32 -27.28
CA GLU A 18 22.39 6.89 -26.12
C GLU A 18 23.13 5.77 -25.35
N GLU A 19 23.82 6.10 -24.27
CA GLU A 19 24.14 5.11 -23.25
C GLU A 19 22.96 4.95 -22.29
N SER A 20 21.91 4.29 -22.80
CA SER A 20 20.99 3.51 -21.98
C SER A 20 21.72 2.24 -21.51
N ASP A 21 22.70 2.39 -20.62
CA ASP A 21 23.35 1.26 -19.94
C ASP A 21 22.42 0.72 -18.84
N SER A 22 21.32 0.12 -19.31
CA SER A 22 20.52 -0.87 -18.60
C SER A 22 21.33 -2.15 -18.53
N GLY A 23 21.82 -2.47 -17.33
CA GLY A 23 22.41 -3.77 -17.05
C GLY A 23 21.41 -4.86 -17.41
N SER A 24 21.71 -5.56 -18.49
CA SER A 24 20.99 -6.73 -18.98
C SER A 24 21.29 -7.91 -18.06
N ASP A 25 20.32 -8.28 -17.23
CA ASP A 25 20.15 -9.69 -16.88
C ASP A 25 19.52 -10.37 -18.10
N ILE A 26 20.27 -11.28 -18.71
CA ILE A 26 19.87 -12.07 -19.88
C ILE A 26 18.59 -12.84 -19.56
N VAL A 27 17.51 -12.52 -20.28
CA VAL A 27 16.34 -13.40 -20.40
C VAL A 27 16.02 -13.51 -21.89
N VAL A 28 16.19 -14.72 -22.41
CA VAL A 28 15.93 -15.13 -23.78
C VAL A 28 14.50 -14.75 -24.18
N ARG A 29 14.36 -13.94 -25.21
CA ARG A 29 13.07 -13.49 -25.76
C ARG A 29 12.52 -14.56 -26.71
N SER A 30 11.34 -15.11 -26.41
CA SER A 30 10.49 -15.75 -27.42
C SER A 30 9.36 -14.79 -27.79
N HIS A 31 9.24 -14.49 -29.09
CA HIS A 31 8.27 -13.57 -29.65
C HIS A 31 6.90 -14.26 -29.79
N ARG A 32 5.84 -13.67 -29.22
CA ARG A 32 4.49 -13.80 -29.76
C ARG A 32 3.80 -12.44 -29.75
N VAL A 33 3.47 -12.01 -30.97
CA VAL A 33 2.64 -10.85 -31.30
C VAL A 33 1.21 -11.14 -30.81
N MET A 34 0.56 -10.18 -30.16
CA MET A 34 -0.90 -10.23 -29.97
C MET A 34 -1.52 -8.90 -30.40
N GLN A 35 -2.46 -9.02 -31.33
CA GLN A 35 -3.27 -7.96 -31.91
C GLN A 35 -4.23 -7.35 -30.88
N ILE A 36 -4.50 -6.06 -31.09
CA ILE A 36 -5.44 -5.23 -30.36
C ILE A 36 -6.83 -5.43 -30.96
N LEU A 37 -7.83 -5.72 -30.13
CA LEU A 37 -9.22 -5.41 -30.41
C LEU A 37 -9.86 -4.72 -29.19
N ARG A 38 -10.65 -3.71 -29.52
CA ARG A 38 -11.45 -2.86 -28.62
C ARG A 38 -12.83 -3.50 -28.38
N ASP A 39 -13.58 -2.84 -27.49
CA ASP A 39 -14.98 -3.03 -27.10
C ASP A 39 -15.14 -4.01 -25.93
N SER A 40 -16.00 -3.82 -24.93
CA SER A 40 -17.04 -2.85 -24.59
C SER A 40 -17.26 -2.99 -23.07
N ASP A 41 -17.86 -2.00 -22.43
CA ASP A 41 -18.42 -2.11 -21.08
C ASP A 41 -19.28 -3.38 -20.96
N ASP A 42 -19.01 -4.20 -19.94
CA ASP A 42 -20.00 -5.04 -19.26
C ASP A 42 -19.42 -5.51 -17.90
N ASP A 43 -20.04 -5.02 -16.82
CA ASP A 43 -19.93 -5.59 -15.49
C ASP A 43 -20.65 -6.95 -15.52
N ASP A 44 -19.90 -8.04 -15.74
CA ASP A 44 -20.46 -9.38 -15.61
C ASP A 44 -19.62 -10.28 -14.69
N ASP A 45 -20.35 -10.93 -13.78
CA ASP A 45 -19.91 -11.97 -12.87
C ASP A 45 -19.29 -13.13 -13.69
N ASN A 46 -17.99 -13.07 -13.98
CA ASN A 46 -17.26 -14.21 -14.55
C ASN A 46 -15.98 -14.52 -13.77
N ASN A 47 -16.16 -15.45 -12.85
CA ASN A 47 -15.30 -16.58 -12.53
C ASN A 47 -13.98 -16.66 -13.31
N TYR A 48 -12.89 -16.16 -12.71
CA TYR A 48 -11.53 -16.57 -13.05
C TYR A 48 -10.84 -17.13 -11.80
N PHE A 49 -11.34 -18.29 -11.37
CA PHE A 49 -10.57 -19.35 -10.74
C PHE A 49 -11.07 -20.65 -11.37
N SER A 50 -10.43 -21.08 -12.46
CA SER A 50 -10.58 -22.45 -12.94
C SER A 50 -9.60 -23.33 -12.17
N ASP A 51 -10.00 -23.70 -10.95
CA ASP A 51 -9.59 -24.96 -10.36
C ASP A 51 -10.90 -25.66 -9.99
N THR A 52 -11.36 -26.54 -10.88
CA THR A 52 -12.35 -27.57 -10.55
C THR A 52 -11.73 -28.48 -9.51
N GLU A 53 -11.94 -28.18 -8.22
CA GLU A 53 -11.70 -29.14 -7.16
C GLU A 53 -13.01 -29.86 -6.84
N ASP A 54 -13.06 -31.13 -7.23
CA ASP A 54 -14.00 -32.11 -6.69
C ASP A 54 -13.88 -32.12 -5.17
N VAL A 55 -15.02 -31.93 -4.49
CA VAL A 55 -15.14 -31.89 -3.04
C VAL A 55 -15.34 -33.33 -2.55
N PRO A 56 -14.48 -33.86 -1.66
CA PRO A 56 -14.83 -35.06 -0.90
C PRO A 56 -15.87 -34.67 0.15
N ASP A 57 -16.98 -35.39 0.18
CA ASP A 57 -17.96 -35.33 1.27
C ASP A 57 -17.25 -35.66 2.60
N CYS A 58 -17.22 -34.68 3.51
CA CYS A 58 -16.88 -34.92 4.90
C CYS A 58 -18.16 -34.99 5.72
N GLU A 59 -18.44 -36.20 6.21
CA GLU A 59 -19.59 -36.53 7.05
C GLU A 59 -19.53 -35.84 8.44
N ASN A 60 -20.73 -35.47 8.92
CA ASN A 60 -21.12 -35.16 10.30
C ASN A 60 -20.52 -33.90 10.96
N ILE A 61 -21.03 -32.73 10.55
CA ILE A 61 -21.02 -31.49 11.34
C ILE A 61 -22.43 -31.29 11.94
N ASP A 62 -22.49 -31.00 13.23
CA ASP A 62 -23.72 -30.78 14.01
C ASP A 62 -24.62 -29.72 13.34
N VAL A 63 -25.79 -30.16 12.87
CA VAL A 63 -26.69 -29.42 11.97
C VAL A 63 -27.19 -28.11 12.59
N ASN A 64 -27.22 -28.03 13.93
CA ASN A 64 -27.66 -26.85 14.69
C ASN A 64 -26.62 -25.71 14.74
N LEU A 65 -25.32 -25.97 14.54
CA LEU A 65 -24.26 -24.94 14.58
C LEU A 65 -24.04 -24.22 13.25
N THR A 66 -24.69 -24.67 12.17
CA THR A 66 -24.45 -24.18 10.81
C THR A 66 -25.57 -23.32 10.23
N GLN A 67 -26.76 -23.29 10.82
CA GLN A 67 -27.92 -22.63 10.20
C GLN A 67 -28.22 -21.27 10.83
N PHE A 68 -28.38 -20.25 9.98
CA PHE A 68 -28.84 -18.93 10.39
C PHE A 68 -30.36 -18.91 10.50
N THR A 69 -30.87 -18.33 11.58
CA THR A 69 -32.30 -18.11 11.81
C THR A 69 -32.69 -16.70 11.37
N CYS A 70 -33.71 -16.57 10.51
CA CYS A 70 -34.25 -15.26 10.14
C CYS A 70 -34.94 -14.62 11.34
N LEU A 71 -34.58 -13.38 11.65
CA LEU A 71 -35.26 -12.61 12.69
C LEU A 71 -36.56 -12.03 12.13
N PRO A 72 -37.68 -12.10 12.88
CA PRO A 72 -38.89 -11.36 12.54
C PRO A 72 -38.62 -9.85 12.45
N PRO A 73 -39.33 -9.09 11.59
CA PRO A 73 -39.06 -7.66 11.33
C PRO A 73 -38.99 -6.78 12.58
N ASP A 74 -39.81 -7.07 13.59
CA ASP A 74 -39.91 -6.28 14.83
C ASP A 74 -38.98 -6.78 15.95
N THR A 75 -38.18 -7.82 15.69
CA THR A 75 -37.27 -8.38 16.69
C THR A 75 -36.04 -7.50 16.86
N GLN A 76 -35.84 -6.99 18.07
CA GLN A 76 -34.62 -6.29 18.44
C GLN A 76 -33.52 -7.29 18.79
N TYR A 77 -32.40 -7.21 18.07
CA TYR A 77 -31.18 -7.90 18.42
C TYR A 77 -30.21 -6.88 19.04
N ASN A 78 -29.90 -7.07 20.31
CA ASN A 78 -29.02 -6.17 21.04
C ASN A 78 -27.56 -6.48 20.72
N LYS A 79 -26.79 -5.41 20.50
CA LYS A 79 -25.35 -5.50 20.32
C LYS A 79 -24.70 -6.09 21.57
N GLN A 80 -24.11 -7.26 21.43
CA GLN A 80 -23.30 -7.87 22.49
C GLN A 80 -21.85 -7.37 22.37
N THR A 81 -21.28 -6.89 23.47
CA THR A 81 -19.88 -6.43 23.53
C THR A 81 -19.11 -7.06 24.70
N PRO A 82 -18.96 -8.40 24.74
CA PRO A 82 -18.25 -9.07 25.84
C PRO A 82 -16.74 -8.79 25.84
N HIS A 83 -16.16 -8.46 24.69
CA HIS A 83 -14.75 -8.12 24.55
C HIS A 83 -14.57 -6.60 24.70
N VAL A 84 -14.02 -6.18 25.84
CA VAL A 84 -13.72 -4.78 26.14
C VAL A 84 -12.43 -4.36 25.41
N PHE A 85 -12.46 -3.19 24.79
CA PHE A 85 -11.26 -2.57 24.23
C PHE A 85 -10.40 -2.00 25.36
N SER A 86 -9.16 -2.48 25.48
CA SER A 86 -8.29 -2.25 26.64
C SER A 86 -7.06 -1.38 26.36
N GLU A 87 -6.87 -0.94 25.12
CA GLU A 87 -5.71 -0.15 24.70
C GLU A 87 -6.01 1.35 24.79
N LEU A 88 -4.97 2.17 25.02
CA LEU A 88 -5.05 3.63 24.95
C LEU A 88 -4.53 4.09 23.58
N PRO A 89 -5.40 4.49 22.64
CA PRO A 89 -4.98 4.85 21.29
C PRO A 89 -4.10 6.09 21.26
N GLY A 90 -3.24 6.13 20.24
CA GLY A 90 -2.47 7.30 19.88
C GLY A 90 -0.96 7.07 19.81
N PRO A 91 -0.21 8.17 19.62
CA PRO A 91 1.23 8.13 19.44
C PRO A 91 1.98 7.60 20.67
N LYS A 92 2.95 6.72 20.43
CA LYS A 92 3.94 6.25 21.41
C LYS A 92 5.30 6.86 21.14
N HIS A 93 6.10 7.03 22.19
CA HIS A 93 7.50 7.50 22.09
C HIS A 93 7.64 8.82 21.30
N THR A 94 6.64 9.71 21.39
CA THR A 94 6.66 10.96 20.62
C THR A 94 7.79 11.86 21.08
N PRO A 95 8.43 12.59 20.16
CA PRO A 95 9.32 13.69 20.48
C PRO A 95 8.65 14.74 21.41
N PRO A 96 9.45 15.61 22.06
CA PRO A 96 8.97 16.71 22.90
C PRO A 96 7.95 17.63 22.21
N GLY A 97 7.23 18.45 22.99
CA GLY A 97 6.13 19.29 22.48
C GLY A 97 6.54 20.37 21.46
N ASP A 98 7.81 20.76 21.44
CA ASP A 98 8.42 21.71 20.52
C ASP A 98 9.14 21.03 19.33
N ALA A 99 9.00 19.71 19.19
CA ALA A 99 9.68 18.95 18.16
C ALA A 99 9.27 19.35 16.74
N LYS A 100 10.27 19.35 15.86
CA LYS A 100 10.15 19.73 14.46
C LYS A 100 9.71 18.53 13.60
N PRO A 101 9.19 18.76 12.39
CA PRO A 101 8.88 17.69 11.44
C PRO A 101 10.01 16.67 11.23
N ILE A 102 11.27 17.12 11.22
CA ILE A 102 12.45 16.25 11.07
C ILE A 102 12.59 15.22 12.20
N ASP A 103 12.15 15.54 13.42
CA ASP A 103 12.24 14.62 14.57
C ASP A 103 11.29 13.44 14.39
N PHE A 104 10.07 13.70 13.90
CA PHE A 104 9.11 12.66 13.54
C PHE A 104 9.58 11.86 12.33
N PHE A 105 10.22 12.48 11.34
CA PHE A 105 10.85 11.77 10.21
C PHE A 105 11.92 10.77 10.69
N ASN A 106 12.77 11.17 11.62
CA ASN A 106 13.87 10.34 12.12
C ASN A 106 13.40 9.10 12.92
N LEU A 107 12.17 9.11 13.46
CA LEU A 107 11.57 7.91 14.06
C LEU A 107 11.43 6.74 13.06
N PHE A 108 11.19 7.07 11.78
CA PHE A 108 11.01 6.09 10.71
C PHE A 108 12.30 5.90 9.90
N PHE A 109 13.02 6.98 9.60
CA PHE A 109 14.31 6.96 8.91
C PHE A 109 15.46 6.91 9.91
N THR A 110 15.49 5.83 10.68
CA THR A 110 16.50 5.62 11.73
C THR A 110 17.93 5.63 11.18
N ASP A 111 18.90 5.99 12.01
CA ASP A 111 20.31 5.97 11.61
C ASP A 111 20.77 4.57 11.20
N THR A 112 20.25 3.52 11.81
CA THR A 112 20.52 2.13 11.41
C THR A 112 20.07 1.85 9.98
N LEU A 113 18.87 2.31 9.61
CA LEU A 113 18.35 2.17 8.25
C LEU A 113 19.23 2.96 7.24
N ILE A 114 19.56 4.21 7.55
CA ILE A 114 20.39 5.05 6.67
C ILE A 114 21.79 4.47 6.51
N LYS A 115 22.41 4.00 7.60
CA LYS A 115 23.71 3.30 7.57
C LYS A 115 23.64 2.07 6.67
N LYS A 116 22.57 1.27 6.75
CA LYS A 116 22.40 0.11 5.87
C LYS A 116 22.27 0.51 4.41
N MET A 117 21.49 1.54 4.07
CA MET A 117 21.41 2.07 2.70
C MET A 117 22.78 2.46 2.15
N VAL A 118 23.60 3.13 2.96
CA VAL A 118 24.96 3.53 2.59
C VAL A 118 25.86 2.31 2.33
N VAL A 119 25.89 1.37 3.27
CA VAL A 119 26.73 0.16 3.17
C VAL A 119 26.38 -0.65 1.93
N GLU A 120 25.09 -0.94 1.72
CA GLU A 120 24.67 -1.83 0.64
C GLU A 120 24.74 -1.14 -0.73
N THR A 121 24.53 0.18 -0.80
CA THR A 121 24.74 0.94 -2.04
C THR A 121 26.22 0.91 -2.46
N ASN A 122 27.14 1.17 -1.53
CA ASN A 122 28.58 1.12 -1.82
C ASN A 122 29.04 -0.30 -2.18
N ARG A 123 28.55 -1.31 -1.46
CA ARG A 123 28.80 -2.73 -1.75
C ARG A 123 28.33 -3.10 -3.16
N TYR A 124 27.14 -2.67 -3.54
CA TYR A 124 26.59 -2.98 -4.87
C TYR A 124 27.46 -2.42 -5.99
N VAL A 125 28.02 -1.22 -5.83
CA VAL A 125 28.95 -0.69 -6.84
C VAL A 125 30.20 -1.53 -6.96
N ALA A 126 30.80 -1.95 -5.84
CA ALA A 126 31.97 -2.83 -5.87
C ALA A 126 31.67 -4.15 -6.60
N GLN A 127 30.51 -4.76 -6.32
CA GLN A 127 30.05 -5.98 -7.01
C GLN A 127 29.83 -5.75 -8.50
N PHE A 128 29.22 -4.62 -8.87
CA PHE A 128 28.97 -4.26 -10.27
C PHE A 128 30.27 -4.10 -11.06
N LEU A 129 31.26 -3.40 -10.49
CA LEU A 129 32.55 -3.18 -11.13
C LEU A 129 33.37 -4.48 -11.25
N GLN A 130 33.27 -5.38 -10.26
CA GLN A 130 33.91 -6.71 -10.32
C GLN A 130 33.31 -7.59 -11.42
N ASN A 131 31.99 -7.58 -11.59
CA ASN A 131 31.30 -8.41 -12.57
C ASN A 131 31.40 -7.88 -14.02
N LEU A 132 31.81 -6.63 -14.20
CA LEU A 132 31.98 -5.99 -15.51
C LEU A 132 33.38 -5.38 -15.64
N PRO A 133 34.43 -6.21 -15.79
CA PRO A 133 35.81 -5.73 -15.85
C PRO A 133 36.08 -4.86 -17.08
N ASN A 134 35.38 -5.12 -18.19
CA ASN A 134 35.58 -4.43 -19.48
C ASN A 134 34.62 -3.23 -19.67
N LEU A 135 34.42 -2.42 -18.63
CA LEU A 135 33.67 -1.17 -18.78
C LEU A 135 34.43 -0.20 -19.69
N LYS A 136 33.70 0.47 -20.59
CA LYS A 136 34.27 1.53 -21.44
C LYS A 136 35.03 2.57 -20.59
N PRO A 137 36.15 3.12 -21.07
CA PRO A 137 36.92 4.13 -20.34
C PRO A 137 36.07 5.31 -19.84
N GLN A 138 35.09 5.73 -20.63
CA GLN A 138 34.19 6.86 -20.36
C GLN A 138 33.00 6.50 -19.47
N SER A 139 32.88 5.25 -19.02
CA SER A 139 31.74 4.82 -18.20
C SER A 139 31.66 5.61 -16.91
N ARG A 140 30.51 6.27 -16.70
CA ARG A 140 30.23 7.04 -15.48
C ARG A 140 30.28 6.20 -14.20
N ALA A 141 30.14 4.86 -14.32
CA ALA A 141 30.30 3.96 -13.18
C ALA A 141 31.71 4.01 -12.58
N LYS A 142 32.74 4.27 -13.41
CA LYS A 142 34.13 4.43 -12.95
C LYS A 142 34.35 5.72 -12.15
N LEU A 143 33.46 6.71 -12.30
CA LEU A 143 33.49 7.97 -11.55
C LEU A 143 32.77 7.87 -10.19
N TRP A 144 32.39 6.66 -9.76
CA TRP A 144 31.71 6.47 -8.50
C TRP A 144 32.59 6.90 -7.32
N LYS A 145 32.02 7.74 -6.46
CA LYS A 145 32.55 8.04 -5.13
C LYS A 145 31.67 7.35 -4.08
N PRO A 146 32.25 6.72 -3.04
CA PRO A 146 31.45 6.12 -1.98
C PRO A 146 30.43 7.09 -1.41
N VAL A 147 29.17 6.66 -1.29
CA VAL A 147 28.11 7.44 -0.67
C VAL A 147 28.32 7.51 0.83
N THR A 148 28.01 8.66 1.43
CA THR A 148 28.08 8.89 2.89
C THR A 148 26.69 9.02 3.52
N ILE A 149 26.60 9.01 4.84
CA ILE A 149 25.31 9.20 5.57
C ILE A 149 24.66 10.56 5.20
N PRO A 150 25.36 11.71 5.25
CA PRO A 150 24.77 12.98 4.82
C PRO A 150 24.32 12.97 3.36
N GLU A 151 25.11 12.35 2.48
CA GLU A 151 24.75 12.26 1.05
C GLU A 151 23.51 11.39 0.82
N MET A 152 23.37 10.27 1.53
CA MET A 152 22.18 9.42 1.46
C MET A 152 20.93 10.15 1.97
N ARG A 153 21.06 10.94 3.05
CA ARG A 153 19.99 11.82 3.56
C ARG A 153 19.61 12.89 2.52
N GLY A 154 20.59 13.52 1.86
CA GLY A 154 20.35 14.43 0.75
C GLY A 154 19.68 13.76 -0.46
N PHE A 155 20.07 12.52 -0.79
CA PHE A 155 19.41 11.73 -1.83
C PHE A 155 17.93 11.50 -1.52
N ILE A 156 17.60 11.14 -0.28
CA ILE A 156 16.20 10.99 0.17
C ILE A 156 15.45 12.32 0.05
N ALA A 157 16.05 13.44 0.46
CA ALA A 157 15.43 14.77 0.32
C ALA A 157 15.04 15.08 -1.13
N VAL A 158 15.92 14.75 -2.09
CA VAL A 158 15.61 14.91 -3.53
C VAL A 158 14.48 13.97 -3.96
N ILE A 159 14.44 12.72 -3.50
CA ILE A 159 13.34 11.79 -3.82
C ILE A 159 12.00 12.32 -3.28
N LEU A 160 11.98 12.91 -2.09
CA LEU A 160 10.78 13.54 -1.52
C LEU A 160 10.37 14.78 -2.33
N GLU A 161 11.33 15.64 -2.70
CA GLU A 161 11.06 16.83 -3.51
C GLU A 161 10.57 16.47 -4.93
N MET A 162 11.05 15.36 -5.52
CA MET A 162 10.53 14.86 -6.79
C MET A 162 9.05 14.44 -6.71
N GLY A 163 8.60 14.01 -5.52
CA GLY A 163 7.19 13.72 -5.24
C GLY A 163 6.30 14.96 -5.16
N ILE A 164 6.85 16.10 -4.70
CA ILE A 164 6.17 17.41 -4.70
C ILE A 164 6.21 18.02 -6.10
N THR A 165 7.39 18.12 -6.67
CA THR A 165 7.66 18.81 -7.94
C THR A 165 7.84 17.79 -9.06
N LYS A 166 6.73 17.21 -9.54
CA LYS A 166 6.76 16.15 -10.56
C LYS A 166 7.24 16.67 -11.92
N ARG A 167 8.25 16.02 -12.51
CA ARG A 167 8.74 16.27 -13.89
C ARG A 167 8.63 14.99 -14.73
N PRO A 168 8.50 15.09 -16.06
CA PRO A 168 8.26 13.91 -16.92
C PRO A 168 9.43 12.92 -16.97
N THR A 169 10.67 13.38 -16.78
CA THR A 169 11.87 12.52 -16.79
C THR A 169 12.86 12.94 -15.71
N ILE A 170 13.75 12.02 -15.31
CA ILE A 170 14.89 12.34 -14.43
C ILE A 170 15.72 13.51 -14.98
N PHE A 171 15.94 13.55 -16.30
CA PHE A 171 16.75 14.60 -16.92
C PHE A 171 16.11 15.98 -16.76
N SER A 172 14.77 16.04 -16.81
CA SER A 172 13.99 17.27 -16.73
C SER A 172 14.22 18.07 -15.45
N TYR A 173 14.68 17.43 -14.37
CA TYR A 173 15.00 18.09 -13.11
C TYR A 173 16.28 18.95 -13.16
N TRP A 174 17.18 18.68 -14.11
CA TRP A 174 18.43 19.43 -14.32
C TRP A 174 18.46 20.19 -15.66
N MET A 175 17.29 20.45 -16.26
CA MET A 175 17.20 21.27 -17.48
C MET A 175 17.59 22.73 -17.20
N LYS A 176 18.27 23.34 -18.17
CA LYS A 176 18.57 24.78 -18.18
C LYS A 176 17.42 25.58 -18.83
N GLY A 177 17.48 26.90 -18.75
CA GLY A 177 16.51 27.81 -19.36
C GLY A 177 15.30 28.11 -18.48
N SER A 178 14.19 28.55 -19.09
CA SER A 178 13.00 29.07 -18.39
C SER A 178 12.29 28.06 -17.48
N ARG A 179 12.52 26.76 -17.68
CA ARG A 179 11.94 25.67 -16.88
C ARG A 179 12.90 25.12 -15.81
N CYS A 180 14.05 25.76 -15.61
CA CYS A 180 15.03 25.38 -14.62
C CYS A 180 14.43 25.43 -13.21
N ILE A 181 14.74 24.43 -12.39
CA ILE A 181 14.53 24.47 -10.94
C ILE A 181 15.92 24.39 -10.30
N PRO A 182 16.50 25.53 -9.90
CA PRO A 182 17.89 25.58 -9.42
C PRO A 182 18.17 24.64 -8.24
N TRP A 183 17.16 24.39 -7.41
CA TRP A 183 17.26 23.55 -6.22
C TRP A 183 17.83 22.15 -6.49
N PHE A 184 17.44 21.48 -7.58
CA PHE A 184 17.96 20.14 -7.89
C PHE A 184 19.46 20.16 -8.22
N ALA A 185 19.92 21.18 -8.97
CA ALA A 185 21.34 21.36 -9.27
C ALA A 185 22.15 21.78 -8.03
N LYS A 186 21.53 22.58 -7.15
CA LYS A 186 22.08 22.94 -5.84
C LYS A 186 22.28 21.70 -4.96
N MET A 187 21.34 20.75 -4.97
CA MET A 187 21.43 19.52 -4.20
C MET A 187 22.44 18.53 -4.78
N PHE A 188 22.38 18.22 -6.07
CA PHE A 188 23.31 17.30 -6.74
C PHE A 188 23.64 17.74 -8.16
N ALA A 189 24.85 17.44 -8.61
CA ALA A 189 25.11 17.39 -10.04
C ALA A 189 24.28 16.25 -10.68
N ARG A 190 23.70 16.50 -11.86
CA ARG A 190 22.84 15.54 -12.58
C ARG A 190 23.43 14.13 -12.63
N ASN A 191 24.68 14.03 -13.06
CA ASN A 191 25.36 12.75 -13.22
C ASN A 191 25.54 12.02 -11.88
N ARG A 192 25.83 12.74 -10.79
CA ARG A 192 25.95 12.13 -9.46
C ARG A 192 24.62 11.60 -8.98
N PHE A 193 23.53 12.36 -9.12
CA PHE A 193 22.20 11.88 -8.73
C PHE A 193 21.77 10.66 -9.55
N GLN A 194 22.01 10.66 -10.86
CA GLN A 194 21.72 9.50 -11.71
C GLN A 194 22.53 8.26 -11.32
N LEU A 195 23.80 8.42 -10.91
CA LEU A 195 24.60 7.32 -10.38
C LEU A 195 24.06 6.81 -9.04
N LEU A 196 23.71 7.71 -8.11
CA LEU A 196 23.06 7.35 -6.85
C LEU A 196 21.76 6.59 -7.11
N LEU A 197 20.91 7.08 -8.01
CA LEU A 197 19.68 6.41 -8.39
C LEU A 197 19.93 5.06 -9.07
N LYS A 198 20.96 4.92 -9.92
CA LYS A 198 21.34 3.65 -10.58
C LYS A 198 21.80 2.61 -9.55
N PHE A 199 22.64 3.02 -8.61
CA PHE A 199 23.33 2.14 -7.67
C PHE A 199 22.69 2.03 -6.29
N PHE A 200 21.67 2.82 -5.97
CA PHE A 200 20.92 2.68 -4.72
C PHE A 200 20.53 1.21 -4.51
N HIS A 201 20.81 0.69 -3.32
CA HIS A 201 20.64 -0.72 -2.94
C HIS A 201 20.42 -0.90 -1.44
N LEU A 202 19.88 -2.05 -1.04
CA LEU A 202 19.45 -2.32 0.34
C LEU A 202 19.91 -3.68 0.91
N VAL A 203 20.51 -4.53 0.07
CA VAL A 203 20.87 -5.91 0.42
C VAL A 203 22.21 -6.28 -0.22
N ASP A 204 22.88 -7.31 0.28
CA ASP A 204 24.04 -7.87 -0.40
C ASP A 204 23.55 -8.84 -1.50
N ASN A 205 23.93 -8.65 -2.77
CA ASN A 205 23.49 -9.59 -3.82
C ASN A 205 24.02 -11.01 -3.62
N LYS A 206 25.11 -11.20 -2.87
CA LYS A 206 25.64 -12.53 -2.56
C LYS A 206 24.72 -13.34 -1.66
N THR A 207 23.80 -12.69 -0.95
CA THR A 207 22.80 -13.36 -0.10
C THR A 207 21.48 -13.60 -0.84
N LEU A 208 21.40 -13.27 -2.13
CA LEU A 208 20.19 -13.44 -2.93
C LEU A 208 20.29 -14.71 -3.76
N ALA A 209 19.38 -15.64 -3.52
CA ALA A 209 19.19 -16.77 -4.42
C ALA A 209 18.75 -16.28 -5.82
N PRO A 210 19.26 -16.86 -6.91
CA PRO A 210 18.88 -16.48 -8.27
C PRO A 210 17.49 -17.00 -8.65
N PRO A 211 16.82 -16.42 -9.67
CA PRO A 211 15.57 -16.96 -10.19
C PRO A 211 15.70 -18.44 -10.57
N GLY A 212 14.71 -19.25 -10.17
CA GLY A 212 14.72 -20.71 -10.37
C GLY A 212 15.30 -21.50 -9.20
N HIS A 213 16.03 -20.87 -8.27
CA HIS A 213 16.49 -21.52 -7.04
C HIS A 213 15.34 -21.71 -6.03
N PRO A 214 15.30 -22.80 -5.22
CA PRO A 214 14.25 -23.02 -4.22
C PRO A 214 14.08 -21.86 -3.22
N GLU A 215 15.20 -21.24 -2.83
CA GLU A 215 15.23 -20.10 -1.89
C GLU A 215 14.99 -18.74 -2.56
N TYR A 216 14.65 -18.71 -3.86
CA TYR A 216 14.40 -17.45 -4.57
C TYR A 216 13.19 -16.71 -3.99
N ASP A 217 13.44 -15.51 -3.45
CA ASP A 217 12.40 -14.59 -3.02
C ASP A 217 12.38 -13.32 -3.89
N PRO A 218 11.32 -13.11 -4.71
CA PRO A 218 11.19 -11.91 -5.53
C PRO A 218 11.07 -10.62 -4.71
N CYS A 219 10.78 -10.72 -3.40
CA CYS A 219 10.68 -9.58 -2.50
C CYS A 219 12.03 -9.21 -1.83
N ALA A 220 13.04 -10.09 -1.88
CA ALA A 220 14.23 -9.99 -1.05
C ALA A 220 14.93 -8.62 -1.10
N ARG A 221 14.99 -8.00 -2.29
CA ARG A 221 15.64 -6.69 -2.51
C ARG A 221 14.99 -5.51 -1.77
N PHE A 222 13.72 -5.62 -1.39
CA PHE A 222 13.01 -4.58 -0.63
C PHE A 222 12.46 -5.09 0.71
N GLN A 223 12.54 -6.40 0.98
CA GLN A 223 11.97 -7.01 2.18
C GLN A 223 12.57 -6.44 3.46
N VAL A 224 13.86 -6.10 3.47
CA VAL A 224 14.52 -5.45 4.62
C VAL A 224 13.85 -4.13 5.00
N LEU A 225 13.40 -3.35 4.00
CA LEU A 225 12.73 -2.08 4.25
C LEU A 225 11.28 -2.30 4.71
N VAL A 226 10.58 -3.30 4.17
CA VAL A 226 9.23 -3.66 4.63
C VAL A 226 9.26 -4.12 6.08
N ASN A 227 10.24 -4.95 6.45
CA ASN A 227 10.44 -5.40 7.83
C ASN A 227 10.73 -4.21 8.76
N HIS A 228 11.63 -3.30 8.34
CA HIS A 228 11.92 -2.07 9.07
C HIS A 228 10.67 -1.21 9.25
N ALA A 229 9.90 -0.96 8.18
CA ALA A 229 8.69 -0.16 8.23
C ALA A 229 7.65 -0.75 9.19
N ASN A 230 7.35 -2.05 9.09
CA ASN A 230 6.43 -2.73 10.00
C ASN A 230 6.90 -2.67 11.46
N LEU A 231 8.22 -2.73 11.72
CA LEU A 231 8.78 -2.58 13.06
C LEU A 231 8.48 -1.19 13.63
N VAL A 232 8.89 -0.13 12.93
CA VAL A 232 8.73 1.25 13.43
C VAL A 232 7.26 1.68 13.46
N PHE A 233 6.41 1.14 12.57
CA PHE A 233 4.98 1.47 12.56
C PHE A 233 4.29 1.05 13.85
N ARG A 234 4.60 -0.15 14.36
CA ARG A 234 4.08 -0.69 15.63
C ARG A 234 4.73 -0.07 16.85
N GLN A 235 6.00 0.35 16.74
CA GLN A 235 6.74 0.93 17.85
C GLN A 235 6.17 2.29 18.28
N HIS A 236 5.69 3.09 17.33
CA HIS A 236 5.36 4.50 17.56
C HIS A 236 3.86 4.81 17.63
N TYR A 237 2.99 3.79 17.59
CA TYR A 237 1.55 4.03 17.54
C TYR A 237 0.73 2.87 18.12
N ILE A 238 -0.27 3.19 18.95
CA ILE A 238 -1.38 2.28 19.29
C ILE A 238 -2.60 2.71 18.46
N PRO A 239 -3.21 1.80 17.68
CA PRO A 239 -4.40 2.15 16.93
C PRO A 239 -5.65 2.29 17.79
N ASN A 240 -6.61 3.05 17.26
CA ASN A 240 -7.99 3.06 17.72
C ASN A 240 -8.63 1.68 17.57
N GLN A 241 -9.78 1.48 18.22
CA GLN A 241 -10.48 0.20 18.21
C GLN A 241 -10.85 -0.27 16.79
N GLN A 242 -11.19 0.65 15.88
CA GLN A 242 -11.63 0.31 14.53
C GLN A 242 -10.44 0.17 13.57
N LEU A 243 -10.28 -1.03 13.02
CA LEU A 243 -9.21 -1.39 12.09
C LEU A 243 -9.81 -1.79 10.75
N SER A 244 -9.07 -1.64 9.65
CA SER A 244 -9.51 -2.09 8.34
C SER A 244 -8.38 -2.73 7.54
N ILE A 245 -8.72 -3.81 6.84
CA ILE A 245 -7.82 -4.54 5.92
C ILE A 245 -8.32 -4.37 4.49
N ASP A 246 -7.37 -4.13 3.59
CA ASP A 246 -7.60 -4.05 2.14
C ASP A 246 -6.25 -4.20 1.40
N GLU A 247 -6.33 -4.18 0.07
CA GLU A 247 -5.23 -4.16 -0.86
C GLU A 247 -4.71 -2.76 -1.17
N SER A 248 -3.38 -2.64 -1.15
CA SER A 248 -2.64 -1.53 -1.75
C SER A 248 -1.84 -1.99 -2.97
N LEU A 249 -1.65 -1.12 -3.96
CA LEU A 249 -0.99 -1.48 -5.22
C LEU A 249 0.11 -0.47 -5.58
N VAL A 250 1.37 -0.91 -5.62
CA VAL A 250 2.46 -0.05 -6.11
C VAL A 250 2.53 -0.16 -7.64
N GLY A 251 2.04 0.88 -8.32
CA GLY A 251 1.92 0.93 -9.78
C GLY A 251 3.25 0.79 -10.52
N THR A 252 3.36 -0.23 -11.37
CA THR A 252 4.56 -0.47 -12.17
C THR A 252 4.27 -1.23 -13.46
N ASN A 253 4.94 -0.79 -14.54
CA ASN A 253 4.97 -1.51 -15.82
C ASN A 253 6.22 -2.41 -15.96
N ALA A 254 7.13 -2.37 -14.98
CA ALA A 254 8.32 -3.21 -15.01
C ALA A 254 7.96 -4.70 -14.92
N HIS A 255 8.72 -5.53 -15.62
CA HIS A 255 8.53 -6.97 -15.63
C HIS A 255 8.93 -7.57 -14.27
N THR A 256 8.02 -8.32 -13.64
CA THR A 256 8.27 -9.05 -12.40
C THR A 256 7.24 -10.16 -12.21
N VAL A 257 7.65 -11.27 -11.60
CA VAL A 257 6.79 -12.45 -11.34
C VAL A 257 5.67 -12.17 -10.33
N ILE A 258 5.81 -11.12 -9.52
CA ILE A 258 4.81 -10.71 -8.52
C ILE A 258 3.93 -9.55 -9.00
N LYS A 259 3.97 -9.22 -10.30
CA LYS A 259 3.10 -8.19 -10.87
C LYS A 259 1.66 -8.71 -10.87
N GLN A 260 0.73 -7.88 -10.45
CA GLN A 260 -0.70 -8.16 -10.40
C GLN A 260 -1.45 -7.13 -11.23
N TYR A 261 -2.58 -7.56 -11.79
CA TYR A 261 -3.55 -6.70 -12.45
C TYR A 261 -4.77 -6.54 -11.52
N ILE A 262 -5.11 -5.31 -11.18
CA ILE A 262 -6.26 -4.97 -10.34
C ILE A 262 -7.06 -3.87 -11.05
N PRO A 263 -8.08 -4.24 -11.87
CA PRO A 263 -8.85 -3.30 -12.69
C PRO A 263 -9.47 -2.15 -11.88
N SER A 264 -9.89 -2.44 -10.65
CA SER A 264 -10.56 -1.48 -9.76
C SER A 264 -9.65 -0.34 -9.29
N LYS A 265 -8.33 -0.51 -9.32
CA LYS A 265 -7.37 0.55 -8.98
C LYS A 265 -7.14 1.46 -10.20
N LYS A 266 -8.07 2.40 -10.42
CA LYS A 266 -8.12 3.25 -11.63
C LYS A 266 -6.86 4.09 -11.91
N HIS A 267 -6.09 4.44 -10.87
CA HIS A 267 -4.86 5.21 -11.00
C HIS A 267 -3.68 4.39 -11.54
N HIS A 268 -3.60 3.11 -11.15
CA HIS A 268 -2.63 2.13 -11.67
C HIS A 268 -3.27 0.75 -11.60
N GLN A 269 -3.58 0.15 -12.75
CA GLN A 269 -4.18 -1.19 -12.76
C GLN A 269 -3.12 -2.30 -12.69
N TRP A 270 -1.86 -2.03 -13.06
CA TRP A 270 -0.76 -2.99 -13.00
C TRP A 270 0.26 -2.59 -11.93
N GLY A 271 0.61 -3.52 -11.04
CA GLY A 271 1.57 -3.21 -9.99
C GLY A 271 1.95 -4.36 -9.06
N VAL A 272 2.70 -4.04 -8.01
CA VAL A 272 3.00 -4.97 -6.91
C VAL A 272 1.94 -4.81 -5.83
N LYS A 273 1.16 -5.87 -5.58
CA LYS A 273 0.07 -5.89 -4.60
C LYS A 273 0.62 -6.10 -3.18
N PHE A 274 0.08 -5.35 -2.23
CA PHE A 274 0.34 -5.48 -0.80
C PHE A 274 -0.99 -5.68 -0.06
N TRP A 275 -0.99 -6.60 0.91
CA TRP A 275 -2.03 -6.66 1.93
C TRP A 275 -1.69 -5.66 3.02
N MET A 276 -2.66 -4.84 3.42
CA MET A 276 -2.42 -3.71 4.32
C MET A 276 -3.47 -3.66 5.43
N LEU A 277 -3.02 -3.39 6.65
CA LEU A 277 -3.84 -3.12 7.81
C LEU A 277 -3.65 -1.66 8.24
N CYS A 278 -4.76 -0.95 8.46
CA CYS A 278 -4.77 0.45 8.86
C CYS A 278 -5.73 0.70 10.02
N ASP A 279 -5.43 1.73 10.82
CA ASP A 279 -6.37 2.34 11.75
C ASP A 279 -7.41 3.15 10.96
N SER A 280 -8.69 2.82 11.13
CA SER A 280 -9.79 3.42 10.37
C SER A 280 -10.02 4.90 10.68
N LEU A 281 -9.64 5.38 11.87
CA LEU A 281 -9.86 6.77 12.27
C LEU A 281 -8.66 7.66 11.91
N SER A 282 -7.45 7.26 12.28
CA SER A 282 -6.25 8.07 12.04
C SER A 282 -5.66 7.92 10.64
N LYS A 283 -6.08 6.87 9.91
CA LYS A 283 -5.55 6.48 8.59
C LYS A 283 -4.10 5.98 8.64
N TYR A 284 -3.58 5.76 9.85
CA TYR A 284 -2.24 5.27 10.11
C TYR A 284 -2.08 3.83 9.61
N CYS A 285 -1.01 3.58 8.85
CA CYS A 285 -0.70 2.23 8.40
C CYS A 285 -0.02 1.44 9.51
N LEU A 286 -0.63 0.34 9.92
CA LEU A 286 -0.18 -0.48 11.05
C LEU A 286 0.77 -1.59 10.63
N GLY A 287 0.59 -2.10 9.42
CA GLY A 287 1.46 -3.11 8.85
C GLY A 287 1.01 -3.55 7.47
N PHE A 288 1.95 -4.08 6.69
CA PHE A 288 1.68 -4.57 5.35
C PHE A 288 2.70 -5.63 4.93
N PHE A 289 2.31 -6.50 4.00
CA PHE A 289 3.23 -7.44 3.36
C PHE A 289 2.88 -7.69 1.89
N CYS A 290 3.89 -8.02 1.09
CA CYS A 290 3.74 -8.20 -0.35
C CYS A 290 2.98 -9.49 -0.64
N TYR A 291 2.01 -9.42 -1.56
CA TYR A 291 1.49 -10.61 -2.21
C TYR A 291 2.55 -11.16 -3.17
N ARG A 292 2.89 -12.45 -3.02
CA ARG A 292 3.91 -13.12 -3.84
C ARG A 292 3.52 -14.52 -4.28
N GLY A 293 2.22 -14.85 -4.19
CA GLY A 293 1.72 -16.21 -4.25
C GLY A 293 2.20 -17.07 -3.07
N THR A 294 1.83 -18.34 -3.08
CA THR A 294 2.16 -19.30 -2.01
C THR A 294 3.16 -20.34 -2.49
N LYS A 295 4.32 -20.41 -1.84
CA LYS A 295 5.38 -21.40 -2.16
C LYS A 295 5.49 -22.53 -1.13
N SER A 296 5.21 -22.25 0.14
CA SER A 296 5.26 -23.23 1.24
C SER A 296 4.08 -24.20 1.15
N LYS A 297 4.32 -25.50 1.39
CA LYS A 297 3.26 -26.51 1.45
C LYS A 297 2.30 -26.23 2.61
N VAL A 298 2.84 -25.87 3.78
CA VAL A 298 2.05 -25.51 4.97
C VAL A 298 1.10 -24.34 4.68
N ASP A 299 1.60 -23.28 4.05
CA ASP A 299 0.78 -22.13 3.69
C ASP A 299 -0.32 -22.53 2.67
N LYS A 300 -0.04 -23.48 1.77
CA LYS A 300 -1.03 -23.97 0.79
C LYS A 300 -2.12 -24.77 1.47
N ASP A 301 -1.75 -25.65 2.40
CA ASP A 301 -2.69 -26.49 3.13
C ASP A 301 -3.62 -25.62 3.99
N GLU A 302 -3.08 -24.62 4.69
CA GLU A 302 -3.88 -23.67 5.47
C GLU A 302 -4.81 -22.81 4.59
N ILE A 303 -4.33 -22.34 3.43
CA ILE A 303 -5.15 -21.61 2.46
C ILE A 303 -6.25 -22.49 1.88
N LYS A 304 -5.97 -23.78 1.65
CA LYS A 304 -6.97 -24.74 1.15
C LYS A 304 -8.07 -24.99 2.19
N GLU A 305 -7.70 -25.09 3.45
CA GLU A 305 -8.64 -25.30 4.56
C GLU A 305 -9.51 -24.07 4.81
N LYS A 306 -8.90 -22.88 5.00
CA LYS A 306 -9.59 -21.69 5.54
C LYS A 306 -9.84 -20.59 4.51
N GLY A 307 -9.18 -20.67 3.37
CA GLY A 307 -9.19 -19.64 2.32
C GLY A 307 -8.17 -18.51 2.54
N LEU A 308 -7.67 -17.97 1.44
CA LEU A 308 -6.62 -16.92 1.44
C LEU A 308 -7.02 -15.67 2.24
N GLY A 309 -8.28 -15.24 2.14
CA GLY A 309 -8.79 -14.06 2.86
C GLY A 309 -8.70 -14.20 4.38
N PHE A 310 -9.00 -15.38 4.91
CA PHE A 310 -8.86 -15.71 6.33
C PHE A 310 -7.40 -15.63 6.76
N VAL A 311 -6.52 -16.33 6.05
CA VAL A 311 -5.08 -16.42 6.38
C VAL A 311 -4.43 -15.05 6.36
N VAL A 312 -4.76 -14.21 5.38
CA VAL A 312 -4.25 -12.83 5.29
C VAL A 312 -4.72 -11.99 6.47
N ALA A 313 -6.01 -12.06 6.84
CA ALA A 313 -6.57 -11.28 7.93
C ALA A 313 -5.91 -11.65 9.27
N GLU A 314 -5.81 -12.95 9.58
CA GLU A 314 -5.13 -13.40 10.80
C GLU A 314 -3.66 -13.00 10.82
N LYS A 315 -2.94 -13.18 9.70
CA LYS A 315 -1.54 -12.81 9.61
C LYS A 315 -1.30 -11.33 9.88
N LEU A 316 -2.10 -10.43 9.32
CA LEU A 316 -1.97 -9.00 9.56
C LEU A 316 -2.23 -8.63 11.03
N LEU A 317 -3.24 -9.24 11.66
CA LEU A 317 -3.55 -9.02 13.07
C LEU A 317 -2.46 -9.57 13.99
N LEU A 318 -1.94 -10.77 13.71
CA LEU A 318 -0.84 -11.40 14.44
C LEU A 318 0.46 -10.62 14.33
N MET A 319 0.80 -10.16 13.12
CA MET A 319 1.98 -9.30 12.90
C MET A 319 1.94 -8.07 13.82
N GLY A 320 0.76 -7.52 14.09
CA GLY A 320 0.60 -6.34 14.92
C GLY A 320 0.32 -6.56 16.40
N ASN A 321 0.09 -7.82 16.82
CA ASN A 321 -0.45 -8.16 18.13
C ASN A 321 -1.77 -7.41 18.44
N TYR A 322 -2.72 -7.49 17.49
CA TYR A 322 -4.05 -6.86 17.56
C TYR A 322 -5.19 -7.86 17.88
N LEU A 323 -4.86 -9.11 18.18
CA LEU A 323 -5.81 -10.10 18.69
C LEU A 323 -5.94 -9.97 20.21
N ASN A 324 -7.04 -10.48 20.75
CA ASN A 324 -7.30 -10.60 22.19
C ASN A 324 -7.38 -9.26 22.95
N LYS A 325 -7.77 -8.18 22.27
CA LYS A 325 -7.72 -6.80 22.79
C LYS A 325 -8.99 -5.99 22.57
N GLY A 326 -10.07 -6.62 22.08
CA GLY A 326 -11.35 -5.94 21.82
C GLY A 326 -11.34 -5.02 20.59
N TYR A 327 -10.37 -5.17 19.69
CA TYR A 327 -10.37 -4.48 18.38
C TYR A 327 -11.56 -4.91 17.52
N HIS A 328 -11.98 -4.02 16.61
CA HIS A 328 -13.05 -4.26 15.66
C HIS A 328 -12.51 -4.13 14.24
N LEU A 329 -12.35 -5.27 13.57
CA LEU A 329 -11.86 -5.37 12.21
C LEU A 329 -13.01 -5.16 11.20
N PHE A 330 -12.76 -4.31 10.22
CA PHE A 330 -13.62 -4.12 9.06
C PHE A 330 -12.96 -4.67 7.81
N THR A 331 -13.72 -5.45 7.03
CA THR A 331 -13.20 -6.15 5.83
C THR A 331 -14.16 -6.10 4.65
N ASP A 332 -13.60 -6.14 3.44
CA ASP A 332 -14.40 -6.29 2.23
C ASP A 332 -14.84 -7.76 2.00
N ASN A 333 -15.47 -8.02 0.86
CA ASN A 333 -16.00 -9.35 0.52
C ASN A 333 -14.93 -10.40 0.18
N PHE A 334 -13.69 -10.00 -0.08
CA PHE A 334 -12.59 -10.92 -0.33
C PHE A 334 -12.20 -11.65 0.95
N TYR A 335 -12.08 -10.92 2.07
CA TYR A 335 -11.67 -11.50 3.36
C TYR A 335 -12.82 -12.11 4.16
N THR A 336 -14.02 -11.55 4.05
CA THR A 336 -15.12 -11.85 4.98
C THR A 336 -15.69 -13.26 4.78
N SER A 337 -15.72 -14.04 5.86
CA SER A 337 -16.43 -15.32 5.98
C SER A 337 -17.02 -15.48 7.39
N VAL A 338 -18.05 -16.33 7.52
CA VAL A 338 -18.65 -16.65 8.83
C VAL A 338 -17.62 -17.33 9.75
N GLU A 339 -16.76 -18.18 9.18
CA GLU A 339 -15.67 -18.83 9.89
C GLU A 339 -14.65 -17.83 10.44
N LEU A 340 -14.22 -16.85 9.64
CA LEU A 340 -13.32 -15.78 10.11
C LEU A 340 -13.97 -14.97 11.24
N ALA A 341 -15.25 -14.63 11.10
CA ALA A 341 -15.98 -13.89 12.12
C ALA A 341 -15.99 -14.64 13.47
N ARG A 342 -16.25 -15.95 13.45
CA ARG A 342 -16.23 -16.79 14.66
C ARG A 342 -14.83 -16.95 15.25
N SER A 343 -13.81 -17.21 14.41
CA SER A 343 -12.41 -17.32 14.87
C SER A 343 -11.95 -16.05 15.57
N LEU A 344 -12.22 -14.88 14.97
CA LEU A 344 -11.83 -13.59 15.57
C LEU A 344 -12.60 -13.32 16.86
N TYR A 345 -13.89 -13.66 16.92
CA TYR A 345 -14.67 -13.50 18.14
C TYR A 345 -14.11 -14.34 19.30
N GLN A 346 -13.75 -15.60 19.04
CA GLN A 346 -13.06 -16.44 20.03
C GLN A 346 -11.73 -15.84 20.49
N LYS A 347 -11.06 -15.09 19.61
CA LYS A 347 -9.83 -14.33 19.89
C LYS A 347 -10.11 -12.90 20.38
N SER A 348 -11.27 -12.66 20.99
CA SER A 348 -11.71 -11.35 21.50
C SER A 348 -11.49 -10.18 20.55
N THR A 349 -11.78 -10.40 19.26
CA THR A 349 -11.70 -9.42 18.17
C THR A 349 -13.00 -9.45 17.38
N TYR A 350 -13.65 -8.31 17.22
CA TYR A 350 -14.88 -8.22 16.43
C TYR A 350 -14.59 -8.13 14.93
N LEU A 351 -15.54 -8.57 14.12
CA LEU A 351 -15.52 -8.39 12.67
C LEU A 351 -16.82 -7.74 12.20
N THR A 352 -16.73 -6.82 11.25
CA THR A 352 -17.86 -6.38 10.40
C THR A 352 -17.40 -6.33 8.95
N GLY A 353 -18.06 -7.06 8.07
CA GLY A 353 -17.64 -7.13 6.68
C GLY A 353 -18.76 -7.40 5.71
N THR A 354 -18.56 -7.04 4.45
CA THR A 354 -19.47 -7.46 3.37
C THR A 354 -19.18 -8.90 3.02
N ILE A 355 -20.20 -9.73 2.78
CA ILE A 355 -20.04 -11.14 2.41
C ILE A 355 -20.64 -11.41 1.03
N ARG A 356 -19.96 -12.22 0.21
CA ARG A 356 -20.49 -12.60 -1.12
C ARG A 356 -21.68 -13.53 -0.98
N ARG A 357 -22.68 -13.40 -1.86
CA ARG A 357 -23.94 -14.18 -1.84
C ARG A 357 -23.74 -15.68 -2.03
N ASN A 358 -22.64 -16.07 -2.67
CA ASN A 358 -22.27 -17.45 -2.95
C ASN A 358 -21.34 -18.06 -1.88
N ARG A 359 -21.04 -17.35 -0.79
CA ARG A 359 -20.28 -17.94 0.32
C ARG A 359 -21.10 -19.02 1.02
N LYS A 360 -20.39 -20.02 1.57
CA LYS A 360 -20.96 -21.05 2.46
C LYS A 360 -21.73 -20.38 3.60
N LEU A 361 -22.79 -21.04 4.06
CA LEU A 361 -23.64 -20.61 5.20
C LEU A 361 -24.49 -19.35 4.97
N VAL A 362 -24.48 -18.74 3.77
CA VAL A 362 -25.42 -17.64 3.44
C VAL A 362 -26.80 -18.21 3.08
N PRO A 363 -27.86 -17.94 3.86
CA PRO A 363 -29.20 -18.46 3.59
C PRO A 363 -29.75 -18.01 2.24
N LYS A 364 -30.66 -18.80 1.65
CA LYS A 364 -31.30 -18.43 0.37
C LYS A 364 -32.15 -17.17 0.53
N GLU A 365 -32.83 -17.06 1.66
CA GLU A 365 -33.72 -15.96 2.04
C GLU A 365 -32.95 -14.63 2.22
N ALA A 366 -31.65 -14.71 2.55
CA ALA A 366 -30.78 -13.54 2.68
C ALA A 366 -30.42 -12.93 1.31
N LYS A 367 -30.65 -13.65 0.20
CA LYS A 367 -30.30 -13.22 -1.16
C LYS A 367 -31.42 -12.45 -1.84
N THR A 368 -32.55 -12.24 -1.16
CA THR A 368 -33.70 -11.48 -1.68
C THR A 368 -34.29 -10.59 -0.59
N VAL A 369 -34.22 -9.27 -0.81
CA VAL A 369 -34.80 -8.27 0.09
C VAL A 369 -35.54 -7.18 -0.69
N PRO A 370 -36.69 -6.69 -0.18
CA PRO A 370 -37.32 -5.50 -0.72
C PRO A 370 -36.42 -4.26 -0.54
N VAL A 371 -36.75 -3.19 -1.26
CA VAL A 371 -35.97 -1.95 -1.20
C VAL A 371 -36.27 -1.23 0.10
N ASN A 372 -35.21 -0.80 0.80
CA ASN A 372 -35.24 -0.13 2.11
C ASN A 372 -35.81 -0.97 3.26
N GLU A 373 -35.95 -2.29 3.08
CA GLU A 373 -36.40 -3.21 4.12
C GLU A 373 -35.28 -4.21 4.44
N PRO A 374 -34.47 -3.97 5.49
CA PRO A 374 -33.41 -4.89 5.87
C PRO A 374 -33.99 -6.21 6.37
N LYS A 375 -33.37 -7.32 5.99
CA LYS A 375 -33.59 -8.62 6.64
C LYS A 375 -32.40 -8.98 7.49
N TYR A 376 -32.67 -9.47 8.69
CA TYR A 376 -31.64 -9.90 9.63
C TYR A 376 -31.71 -11.40 9.87
N PHE A 377 -30.54 -12.00 10.02
CA PHE A 377 -30.40 -13.41 10.37
C PHE A 377 -29.36 -13.55 11.47
N THR A 378 -29.63 -14.39 12.46
CA THR A 378 -28.67 -14.64 13.54
C THR A 378 -28.20 -16.10 13.52
N ASN A 379 -26.92 -16.27 13.77
CA ASN A 379 -26.34 -17.51 14.26
C ASN A 379 -25.25 -17.07 15.23
N ASP A 380 -25.59 -17.02 16.52
CA ASP A 380 -24.77 -16.41 17.55
C ASP A 380 -23.31 -16.91 17.49
N PRO A 381 -22.32 -16.01 17.55
CA PRO A 381 -22.40 -14.56 17.81
C PRO A 381 -22.54 -13.69 16.54
N VAL A 382 -22.84 -14.28 15.38
CA VAL A 382 -22.83 -13.59 14.08
C VAL A 382 -24.22 -13.09 13.72
N LEU A 383 -24.36 -11.78 13.57
CA LEU A 383 -25.54 -11.12 12.99
C LEU A 383 -25.30 -10.82 11.52
N MET A 384 -26.18 -11.29 10.64
CA MET A 384 -26.19 -10.99 9.21
C MET A 384 -27.28 -9.97 8.88
N CYS A 385 -26.97 -9.01 8.01
CA CYS A 385 -27.90 -8.00 7.51
C CYS A 385 -27.88 -7.98 5.98
N SER A 386 -29.02 -8.26 5.36
CA SER A 386 -29.24 -8.08 3.92
C SER A 386 -30.01 -6.80 3.66
N PHE A 387 -29.48 -5.92 2.80
CA PHE A 387 -30.08 -4.60 2.57
C PHE A 387 -29.97 -4.13 1.11
N ARG A 388 -31.04 -3.54 0.59
CA ARG A 388 -31.10 -2.93 -0.75
C ARG A 388 -31.57 -1.47 -0.67
N ASP A 389 -30.64 -0.53 -0.92
CA ASP A 389 -30.86 0.93 -0.78
C ASP A 389 -31.82 1.54 -1.82
N LYS A 390 -31.84 1.06 -3.06
CA LYS A 390 -32.71 1.62 -4.10
C LYS A 390 -33.04 0.60 -5.19
N LYS A 391 -34.21 0.77 -5.85
CA LYS A 391 -34.64 -0.07 -6.98
C LYS A 391 -33.58 -0.12 -8.09
N SER A 392 -32.98 1.02 -8.42
CA SER A 392 -31.94 1.14 -9.46
C SER A 392 -30.60 0.48 -9.12
N LYS A 393 -30.40 0.00 -7.89
CA LYS A 393 -29.31 -0.94 -7.59
C LYS A 393 -29.89 -2.34 -7.70
N ASN A 394 -29.55 -3.04 -8.77
CA ASN A 394 -29.95 -4.44 -8.96
C ASN A 394 -29.38 -5.33 -7.85
N ASN A 395 -28.21 -4.96 -7.31
CA ASN A 395 -27.53 -5.72 -6.29
C ASN A 395 -27.81 -5.20 -4.86
N LEU A 396 -28.38 -6.07 -4.02
CA LEU A 396 -28.37 -5.93 -2.56
C LEU A 396 -26.99 -6.20 -1.99
N VAL A 397 -26.73 -5.68 -0.78
CA VAL A 397 -25.51 -5.91 -0.02
C VAL A 397 -25.83 -6.80 1.19
N ILE A 398 -24.98 -7.79 1.46
CA ILE A 398 -25.06 -8.62 2.66
C ILE A 398 -23.83 -8.30 3.51
N LEU A 399 -24.05 -7.99 4.79
CA LEU A 399 -22.98 -7.86 5.79
C LEU A 399 -23.15 -8.90 6.87
N ILE A 400 -22.04 -9.28 7.47
CA ILE A 400 -22.02 -10.00 8.75
C ILE A 400 -21.25 -9.15 9.76
N SER A 401 -21.66 -9.24 11.02
CA SER A 401 -20.99 -8.61 12.14
C SER A 401 -21.06 -9.47 13.39
N THR A 402 -20.02 -9.43 14.21
CA THR A 402 -20.05 -9.98 15.58
C THR A 402 -20.24 -8.89 16.65
N CYS A 403 -20.52 -7.66 16.23
CA CYS A 403 -20.61 -6.48 17.10
C CYS A 403 -21.57 -5.43 16.52
N SER A 404 -22.84 -5.81 16.32
CA SER A 404 -23.88 -4.93 15.76
C SER A 404 -25.25 -5.24 16.36
N ASP A 405 -26.18 -4.32 16.14
CA ASP A 405 -27.61 -4.43 16.47
C ASP A 405 -28.47 -4.40 15.19
N THR A 406 -29.79 -4.51 15.37
CA THR A 406 -30.81 -4.37 14.30
C THR A 406 -31.35 -2.94 14.15
N LEU A 407 -30.78 -1.96 14.83
CA LEU A 407 -31.28 -0.59 14.85
C LEU A 407 -31.04 0.12 13.51
N ASN A 408 -31.85 1.15 13.26
CA ASN A 408 -31.67 2.05 12.12
C ASN A 408 -31.08 3.39 12.58
N VAL A 409 -30.35 4.02 11.67
CA VAL A 409 -29.81 5.36 11.84
C VAL A 409 -30.29 6.27 10.72
N SER A 410 -30.75 7.46 11.09
CA SER A 410 -31.14 8.50 10.14
C SER A 410 -29.89 9.30 9.74
N VAL A 411 -29.58 9.29 8.45
CA VAL A 411 -28.45 10.04 7.89
C VAL A 411 -28.97 11.15 6.99
N THR A 412 -28.69 12.39 7.39
CA THR A 412 -28.98 13.57 6.59
C THR A 412 -27.88 13.79 5.56
N LYS A 413 -28.24 13.81 4.28
CA LYS A 413 -27.36 14.23 3.19
C LYS A 413 -27.78 15.60 2.69
N LYS A 414 -26.90 16.58 2.83
CA LYS A 414 -27.04 17.91 2.23
C LYS A 414 -26.27 17.97 0.91
N ARG A 415 -26.91 18.47 -0.15
CA ARG A 415 -26.26 18.76 -1.44
C ARG A 415 -26.74 20.12 -1.93
N GLY A 416 -25.95 21.16 -1.66
CA GLY A 416 -26.40 22.55 -1.80
C GLY A 416 -27.57 22.83 -0.85
N ASN A 417 -28.66 23.38 -1.38
CA ASN A 417 -29.88 23.69 -0.61
C ASN A 417 -30.81 22.48 -0.42
N PHE A 418 -30.49 21.32 -0.99
CA PHE A 418 -31.32 20.13 -0.86
C PHE A 418 -30.85 19.27 0.31
N GLU A 419 -31.75 19.01 1.25
CA GLU A 419 -31.57 18.05 2.34
C GLU A 419 -32.41 16.81 2.11
N SER A 420 -31.81 15.63 2.28
CA SER A 420 -32.51 14.36 2.23
C SER A 420 -32.15 13.53 3.46
N ILE A 421 -33.17 13.06 4.17
CA ILE A 421 -32.98 12.14 5.30
C ILE A 421 -33.16 10.73 4.77
N LYS A 422 -32.18 9.87 5.04
CA LYS A 422 -32.24 8.44 4.70
C LYS A 422 -32.06 7.59 5.93
N ASN A 423 -33.00 6.69 6.17
CA ASN A 423 -32.86 5.64 7.18
C ASN A 423 -32.12 4.45 6.57
N LYS A 424 -31.16 3.92 7.30
CA LYS A 424 -30.43 2.69 6.94
C LYS A 424 -30.00 1.94 8.20
N PRO A 425 -29.72 0.64 8.10
CA PRO A 425 -29.20 -0.14 9.23
C PRO A 425 -27.95 0.48 9.85
N SER A 426 -27.86 0.44 11.18
CA SER A 426 -26.69 0.88 11.95
C SER A 426 -25.41 0.17 11.47
N MET A 427 -25.49 -1.15 11.23
CA MET A 427 -24.41 -1.97 10.68
C MET A 427 -23.86 -1.43 9.36
N ILE A 428 -24.76 -1.06 8.43
CA ILE A 428 -24.40 -0.49 7.13
C ILE A 428 -23.74 0.87 7.32
N HIS A 429 -24.25 1.69 8.24
CA HIS A 429 -23.65 2.98 8.52
C HIS A 429 -22.24 2.86 9.08
N GLN A 430 -22.05 1.99 10.07
CA GLN A 430 -20.78 1.73 10.73
C GLN A 430 -19.75 1.20 9.73
N TYR A 431 -20.13 0.22 8.89
CA TYR A 431 -19.26 -0.30 7.84
C TYR A 431 -18.77 0.81 6.90
N ASN A 432 -19.67 1.66 6.41
CA ASN A 432 -19.31 2.76 5.52
C ASN A 432 -18.43 3.83 6.18
N GLN A 433 -18.43 3.92 7.51
CA GLN A 433 -17.61 4.87 8.27
C GLN A 433 -16.16 4.38 8.44
N PHE A 434 -15.96 3.08 8.66
CA PHE A 434 -14.64 2.54 9.03
C PHE A 434 -13.95 1.72 7.93
N MET A 435 -14.68 1.35 6.87
CA MET A 435 -14.05 0.81 5.65
C MET A 435 -13.55 1.91 4.72
N GLY A 436 -12.69 1.52 3.77
CA GLY A 436 -12.16 2.40 2.73
C GLY A 436 -10.94 3.21 3.16
N VAL A 437 -10.50 3.07 4.42
CA VAL A 437 -9.34 3.81 4.94
C VAL A 437 -8.05 3.50 4.20
N VAL A 438 -7.86 2.25 3.73
CA VAL A 438 -6.68 1.86 2.95
C VAL A 438 -6.65 2.59 1.62
N ASP A 439 -7.80 2.74 0.95
CA ASP A 439 -7.93 3.52 -0.27
C ASP A 439 -7.72 5.01 -0.04
N GLU A 440 -8.26 5.57 1.05
CA GLU A 440 -7.99 6.96 1.44
C GLU A 440 -6.50 7.21 1.70
N SER A 441 -5.89 6.32 2.48
CA SER A 441 -4.47 6.36 2.80
C SER A 441 -3.61 6.17 1.55
N GLY A 442 -4.09 5.39 0.57
CA GLY A 442 -3.53 5.30 -0.77
C GLY A 442 -3.60 6.62 -1.53
N LYS A 443 -4.78 7.25 -1.63
CA LYS A 443 -4.96 8.57 -2.27
C LYS A 443 -4.04 9.62 -1.66
N MET A 444 -3.92 9.64 -0.33
CA MET A 444 -3.00 10.52 0.38
C MET A 444 -1.55 10.27 -0.05
N LEU A 445 -1.13 9.01 -0.14
CA LEU A 445 0.24 8.67 -0.56
C LEU A 445 0.54 9.20 -1.97
N TYR A 446 -0.31 8.95 -2.96
CA TYR A 446 -0.04 9.34 -4.36
C TYR A 446 0.05 10.84 -4.60
N THR A 447 -0.53 11.67 -3.73
CA THR A 447 -0.45 13.13 -3.84
C THR A 447 1.01 13.63 -3.89
N TYR A 448 1.90 13.03 -3.09
CA TYR A 448 3.31 13.43 -2.98
C TYR A 448 4.28 12.26 -3.21
N LEU A 449 3.82 11.19 -3.85
CA LEU A 449 4.67 10.07 -4.22
C LEU A 449 5.26 10.32 -5.61
N ASP A 450 6.56 10.10 -5.74
CA ASP A 450 7.23 10.09 -7.03
C ASP A 450 6.84 8.83 -7.85
N GLU A 451 6.37 9.05 -9.08
CA GLU A 451 5.83 8.00 -9.95
C GLU A 451 6.75 7.66 -11.13
N GLN A 452 7.99 8.15 -11.08
CA GLN A 452 8.94 8.03 -12.17
C GLN A 452 9.08 6.61 -12.70
N ARG A 453 9.21 6.52 -14.03
CA ARG A 453 9.40 5.26 -14.74
C ARG A 453 10.77 4.68 -14.39
N THR A 454 10.79 3.44 -13.94
CA THR A 454 12.02 2.67 -13.70
C THR A 454 11.81 1.24 -14.18
N LEU A 455 12.87 0.66 -14.74
CA LEU A 455 12.89 -0.75 -15.12
C LEU A 455 13.04 -1.68 -13.89
N LYS A 456 13.57 -1.15 -12.78
CA LYS A 456 13.77 -1.92 -11.54
C LYS A 456 12.55 -1.75 -10.63
N PHE A 457 11.58 -2.66 -10.75
CA PHE A 457 10.31 -2.60 -10.01
C PHE A 457 10.49 -2.41 -8.50
N TRP A 458 11.49 -3.06 -7.90
CA TRP A 458 11.74 -3.02 -6.45
C TRP A 458 12.09 -1.61 -5.95
N LYS A 459 12.66 -0.73 -6.80
CA LYS A 459 12.91 0.67 -6.43
C LYS A 459 11.61 1.46 -6.29
N LYS A 460 10.61 1.19 -7.13
CA LYS A 460 9.26 1.79 -6.96
C LYS A 460 8.65 1.40 -5.63
N VAL A 461 8.79 0.12 -5.25
CA VAL A 461 8.33 -0.37 -3.94
C VAL A 461 9.05 0.37 -2.82
N VAL A 462 10.37 0.52 -2.89
CA VAL A 462 11.14 1.24 -1.87
C VAL A 462 10.67 2.69 -1.71
N PHE A 463 10.53 3.44 -2.80
CA PHE A 463 10.09 4.83 -2.73
C PHE A 463 8.63 4.97 -2.28
N ALA A 464 7.75 4.02 -2.64
CA ALA A 464 6.40 3.95 -2.09
C ALA A 464 6.40 3.71 -0.57
N VAL A 465 7.30 2.85 -0.06
CA VAL A 465 7.46 2.64 1.38
C VAL A 465 8.06 3.86 2.07
N PHE A 466 8.99 4.60 1.42
CA PHE A 466 9.47 5.89 1.94
C PHE A 466 8.32 6.88 2.11
N GLY A 467 7.50 7.07 1.07
CA GLY A 467 6.33 7.94 1.15
C GLY A 467 5.36 7.52 2.23
N ARG A 468 5.17 6.20 2.44
CA ARG A 468 4.34 5.66 3.51
C ARG A 468 4.89 5.97 4.90
N MET A 469 6.20 5.83 5.11
CA MET A 469 6.86 6.20 6.35
C MET A 469 6.70 7.69 6.65
N VAL A 470 6.87 8.56 5.64
CA VAL A 470 6.64 10.01 5.80
C VAL A 470 5.18 10.34 6.10
N LEU A 471 4.22 9.62 5.49
CA LEU A 471 2.80 9.79 5.79
C LEU A 471 2.47 9.40 7.23
N ASN A 472 2.96 8.26 7.70
CA ASN A 472 2.79 7.86 9.10
C ASN A 472 3.46 8.87 10.07
N ALA A 473 4.63 9.41 9.72
CA ALA A 473 5.27 10.48 10.50
C ALA A 473 4.41 11.74 10.59
N HIS A 474 3.77 12.15 9.49
CA HIS A 474 2.85 13.29 9.49
C HIS A 474 1.60 13.04 10.35
N ILE A 475 1.07 11.81 10.33
CA ILE A 475 -0.07 11.43 11.18
C ILE A 475 0.31 11.55 12.65
N LEU A 476 1.47 10.99 13.07
CA LEU A 476 1.97 11.14 14.45
C LEU A 476 2.15 12.61 14.84
N TYR A 477 2.75 13.42 13.97
CA TYR A 477 2.92 14.85 14.19
C TYR A 477 1.58 15.56 14.38
N SER A 478 0.59 15.22 13.56
CA SER A 478 -0.73 15.85 13.55
C SER A 478 -1.56 15.49 14.78
N GLU A 479 -1.45 14.26 15.28
CA GLU A 479 -2.13 13.84 16.51
C GLU A 479 -1.50 14.43 17.76
N LYS A 480 -0.17 14.65 17.75
CA LYS A 480 0.50 15.30 18.88
C LYS A 480 0.20 16.81 18.95
N ASN A 481 0.06 17.47 17.79
CA ASN A 481 -0.13 18.92 17.68
C ASN A 481 -1.60 19.31 17.44
N ILE A 482 -2.48 18.89 18.36
CA ILE A 482 -3.91 19.21 18.31
C ILE A 482 -4.08 20.75 18.37
N GLY A 483 -4.68 21.33 17.33
CA GLY A 483 -4.96 22.78 17.24
C GLY A 483 -4.00 23.60 16.37
N LYS A 484 -2.81 23.09 16.03
CA LYS A 484 -1.87 23.72 15.08
C LYS A 484 -1.50 22.77 13.95
N LYS A 485 -2.51 22.31 13.21
CA LYS A 485 -2.32 21.30 12.16
C LYS A 485 -1.52 21.85 10.99
N MET A 486 -0.30 21.34 10.82
CA MET A 486 0.52 21.61 9.64
C MET A 486 0.01 20.78 8.45
N THR A 487 -0.10 21.42 7.28
CA THR A 487 -0.44 20.69 6.05
C THR A 487 0.66 19.71 5.69
N ARG A 488 0.29 18.63 4.99
CA ARG A 488 1.26 17.61 4.54
C ARG A 488 2.38 18.19 3.68
N LEU A 489 2.06 19.11 2.78
CA LEU A 489 3.05 19.79 1.95
C LEU A 489 4.07 20.52 2.84
N LYS A 490 3.62 21.37 3.77
CA LYS A 490 4.50 22.10 4.68
C LYS A 490 5.36 21.16 5.55
N PHE A 491 4.79 20.06 6.00
CA PHE A 491 5.52 19.06 6.79
C PHE A 491 6.65 18.40 5.98
N ILE A 492 6.37 17.99 4.74
CA ILE A 492 7.38 17.38 3.86
C ILE A 492 8.43 18.42 3.46
N THR A 493 8.03 19.64 3.11
CA THR A 493 8.95 20.74 2.76
C THR A 493 9.89 21.05 3.91
N SER A 494 9.39 21.16 5.16
CA SER A 494 10.26 21.38 6.33
C SER A 494 11.28 20.25 6.51
N ILE A 495 10.89 18.99 6.32
CA ILE A 495 11.84 17.86 6.34
C ILE A 495 12.90 18.01 5.25
N ILE A 496 12.50 18.39 4.03
CA ILE A 496 13.41 18.56 2.90
C ILE A 496 14.43 19.67 3.20
N GLU A 497 13.99 20.80 3.76
CA GLU A 497 14.84 21.93 4.15
C GLU A 497 15.87 21.52 5.23
N ASP A 498 15.43 20.80 6.28
CA ASP A 498 16.32 20.28 7.33
C ASP A 498 17.37 19.28 6.78
N LEU A 499 16.98 18.44 5.82
CA LEU A 499 17.89 17.50 5.16
C LEU A 499 18.84 18.19 4.18
N GLU A 500 18.35 19.21 3.46
CA GLU A 500 19.14 20.07 2.57
C GLU A 500 20.25 20.76 3.35
N GLU A 501 19.93 21.45 4.44
CA GLU A 501 20.90 22.19 5.25
C GLU A 501 22.05 21.27 5.70
N LYS A 502 21.71 20.12 6.28
CA LYS A 502 22.69 19.13 6.74
C LYS A 502 23.56 18.57 5.61
N TRP A 503 22.98 18.38 4.43
CA TRP A 503 23.72 17.90 3.26
C TRP A 503 24.67 18.97 2.72
N LEU A 504 24.20 20.20 2.54
CA LEU A 504 24.98 21.29 1.97
C LEU A 504 26.17 21.69 2.85
N LEU A 505 26.05 21.59 4.18
CA LEU A 505 27.18 21.80 5.11
C LEU A 505 28.34 20.81 4.91
N ARG A 506 28.08 19.65 4.30
CA ARG A 506 29.07 18.58 4.07
C ARG A 506 29.45 18.43 2.60
N LYS A 507 28.68 19.03 1.69
CA LYS A 507 28.91 19.03 0.25
C LYS A 507 30.03 20.02 -0.07
N LYS A 508 31.28 19.54 -0.04
CA LYS A 508 32.45 20.25 -0.57
C LYS A 508 32.69 19.87 -2.02
#